data_AF-A0A2S9PNJ2-F1
#
_entry.id   AF-A0A2S9PNJ2-F1
#
_cell.length_a   1.000
_cell.length_b   1.000
_cell.length_c   1.000
_cell.angle_alpha   90.00
_cell.angle_beta   90.00
_cell.angle_gamma   90.00
#
_symmetry.space_group_name_H-M   'P 1'
#
loop_
_entity.id
_entity.type
_entity.pdbx_description
1 polymer ?
#
loop_
_entity_poly.entity_id
_entity_poly.type
_entity_poly.pdbx_seq_one_letter_code
_entity_poly.pdbx_strand_id
1 'polypeptide(L)'
;MRPTIAAIPDTCCPVFRRTGRGARRRADGALRVRRPGGDPMLGAVMDETEFWEIVDSTREAAEGDPEDHAELLVERLLGLDPDSVLDFARHFEARYNRAYTWELRGAAAVLLGGAGDDAFDYFRCWLIGQGREVFEGAVHEPDALARLLDGFDEEIDGDGEELGYAADEAYEQLTGTDAPDLGIAPQPPEPDGVPFDPDDEAELARRFPRLWQRFGG
;
A
#
# COMPACT_ATOMS: atom_id res chain seq x y z
N MET A 1 16.87 3.47 -38.20
CA MET A 1 15.84 4.52 -38.10
C MET A 1 14.47 3.89 -38.30
N ARG A 2 13.81 3.59 -37.19
CA ARG A 2 12.39 3.23 -37.08
C ARG A 2 11.86 3.95 -35.84
N PRO A 3 10.60 4.37 -35.86
CA PRO A 3 10.14 5.56 -35.16
C PRO A 3 9.98 5.32 -33.67
N THR A 4 10.32 6.37 -32.92
CA THR A 4 10.00 6.62 -31.52
C THR A 4 8.51 6.38 -31.27
N ILE A 5 8.18 5.38 -30.44
CA ILE A 5 6.90 5.35 -29.74
C ILE A 5 7.07 6.32 -28.58
N ALA A 6 6.47 7.49 -28.74
CA ALA A 6 6.15 8.37 -27.63
C ALA A 6 4.63 8.39 -27.49
N ALA A 7 4.19 8.61 -26.24
CA ALA A 7 2.83 8.79 -25.76
C ALA A 7 2.24 7.48 -25.16
N ILE A 8 1.77 7.42 -23.91
CA ILE A 8 1.29 8.43 -22.95
C ILE A 8 1.49 7.86 -21.53
N PRO A 9 1.82 8.65 -20.48
CA PRO A 9 1.89 8.12 -19.13
C PRO A 9 0.47 7.92 -18.58
N ASP A 10 0.14 6.70 -18.15
CA ASP A 10 -1.00 6.42 -17.27
C ASP A 10 -0.70 6.92 -15.84
N THR A 11 -0.30 8.18 -15.70
CA THR A 11 -0.22 8.85 -14.40
C THR A 11 -1.63 9.14 -13.92
N CYS A 12 -2.20 8.18 -13.20
CA CYS A 12 -3.38 8.37 -12.36
C CYS A 12 -3.12 7.71 -11.01
N CYS A 13 -2.16 8.24 -10.25
CA CYS A 13 -1.84 7.75 -8.91
C CYS A 13 -2.44 8.69 -7.87
N PRO A 14 -3.50 8.23 -7.21
CA PRO A 14 -3.65 8.27 -5.75
C PRO A 14 -3.89 6.83 -5.28
N VAL A 15 -2.89 5.99 -5.53
CA VAL A 15 -2.83 4.52 -5.47
C VAL A 15 -3.74 3.78 -6.44
N PHE A 16 -5.07 3.72 -6.35
CA PHE A 16 -5.86 3.06 -7.40
C PHE A 16 -7.33 3.52 -7.45
N ARG A 17 -7.61 4.61 -8.16
CA ARG A 17 -9.01 4.97 -8.46
C ARG A 17 -9.61 3.97 -9.43
N ARG A 18 -10.53 3.13 -8.96
CA ARG A 18 -11.35 2.23 -9.81
C ARG A 18 -12.06 3.04 -10.90
N THR A 19 -11.52 3.09 -12.11
CA THR A 19 -12.31 3.50 -13.27
C THR A 19 -13.22 2.33 -13.68
N GLY A 20 -14.40 2.28 -13.06
CA GLY A 20 -15.59 1.63 -13.61
C GLY A 20 -15.72 0.11 -13.39
N ARG A 21 -16.50 -0.29 -12.37
CA ARG A 21 -17.22 -1.57 -12.39
C ARG A 21 -18.70 -1.33 -12.10
N GLY A 22 -19.55 -1.90 -12.94
CA GLY A 22 -20.95 -1.49 -13.16
C GLY A 22 -21.88 -1.61 -11.94
N ALA A 23 -22.69 -0.57 -11.79
CA ALA A 23 -23.81 -0.48 -10.87
C ALA A 23 -24.71 -1.73 -10.92
N ARG A 24 -24.76 -2.49 -9.82
CA ARG A 24 -25.93 -3.31 -9.50
C ARG A 24 -26.74 -2.60 -8.42
N ARG A 25 -27.84 -1.99 -8.87
CA ARG A 25 -28.90 -1.47 -8.00
C ARG A 25 -29.40 -2.57 -7.07
N ARG A 26 -29.41 -2.32 -5.77
CA ARG A 26 -30.47 -2.83 -4.89
C ARG A 26 -31.10 -1.65 -4.15
N ALA A 27 -32.41 -1.56 -4.31
CA ALA A 27 -33.29 -0.75 -3.47
C ALA A 27 -33.51 -1.49 -2.14
N ASP A 28 -33.45 -0.80 -1.01
CA ASP A 28 -34.64 -0.39 -0.25
C ASP A 28 -34.29 0.04 1.19
N GLY A 29 -35.09 0.96 1.72
CA GLY A 29 -35.44 0.94 3.14
C GLY A 29 -34.65 1.86 4.07
N ALA A 30 -34.73 3.18 3.86
CA ALA A 30 -34.34 4.15 4.87
C ALA A 30 -35.20 4.02 6.15
N LEU A 31 -34.56 3.67 7.26
CA LEU A 31 -35.07 3.97 8.61
C LEU A 31 -34.02 4.82 9.34
N ARG A 32 -34.27 6.13 9.38
CA ARG A 32 -33.45 7.09 10.12
C ARG A 32 -33.65 6.89 11.63
N VAL A 33 -32.67 6.30 12.30
CA VAL A 33 -32.55 6.36 13.76
C VAL A 33 -31.88 7.69 14.12
N ARG A 34 -32.58 8.54 14.87
CA ARG A 34 -32.00 9.75 15.48
C ARG A 34 -31.03 9.33 16.60
N ARG A 35 -29.76 9.70 16.49
CA ARG A 35 -28.82 9.69 17.63
C ARG A 35 -28.88 11.03 18.39
N PRO A 36 -28.84 11.01 19.74
CA PRO A 36 -28.78 12.22 20.55
C PRO A 36 -27.38 12.84 20.50
N GLY A 37 -27.32 14.17 20.59
CA GLY A 37 -26.13 14.98 20.39
C GLY A 37 -24.99 14.67 21.37
N GLY A 38 -23.81 14.47 20.80
CA GLY A 38 -22.52 14.71 21.46
C GLY A 38 -21.89 15.97 20.86
N ASP A 39 -21.20 16.73 21.69
CA ASP A 39 -20.42 17.92 21.31
C ASP A 39 -19.53 17.65 20.08
N PRO A 40 -19.33 18.62 19.17
CA PRO A 40 -18.33 18.53 18.12
C PRO A 40 -16.95 18.67 18.78
N MET A 41 -16.43 17.55 19.29
CA MET A 41 -15.01 17.40 19.52
C MET A 41 -14.35 17.65 18.17
N LEU A 42 -13.52 18.70 18.07
CA LEU A 42 -12.61 18.92 16.96
C LEU A 42 -12.04 17.55 16.56
N GLY A 43 -12.37 17.07 15.35
CA GLY A 43 -11.92 15.78 14.84
C GLY A 43 -10.41 15.72 15.00
N ALA A 44 -9.95 14.86 15.91
CA ALA A 44 -8.53 14.63 16.07
C ALA A 44 -8.08 13.96 14.78
N VAL A 45 -7.26 14.67 14.02
CA VAL A 45 -6.59 14.11 12.84
C VAL A 45 -5.86 12.85 13.28
N MET A 46 -6.07 11.74 12.57
CA MET A 46 -5.35 10.49 12.87
C MET A 46 -3.85 10.79 12.83
N ASP A 47 -3.13 10.34 13.86
CA ASP A 47 -1.68 10.50 13.89
C ASP A 47 -0.94 9.27 13.36
N GLU A 48 0.38 9.40 13.21
CA GLU A 48 1.21 8.33 12.69
C GLU A 48 1.16 7.05 13.54
N THR A 49 1.01 7.20 14.86
CA THR A 49 0.97 6.08 15.80
C THR A 49 -0.32 5.30 15.61
N GLU A 50 -1.45 6.00 15.56
CA GLU A 50 -2.77 5.39 15.34
C GLU A 50 -2.85 4.66 13.99
N PHE A 51 -2.28 5.23 12.92
CA PHE A 51 -2.18 4.55 11.63
C PHE A 51 -1.47 3.19 11.75
N TRP A 52 -0.32 3.16 12.41
CA TRP A 52 0.46 1.93 12.56
C TRP A 52 -0.24 0.93 13.50
N GLU A 53 -0.90 1.39 14.56
CA GLU A 53 -1.70 0.52 15.43
C GLU A 53 -2.83 -0.17 14.66
N ILE A 54 -3.50 0.52 13.74
CA ILE A 54 -4.53 -0.07 12.88
C ILE A 54 -3.90 -1.17 12.02
N VAL A 55 -2.84 -0.86 11.27
CA VAL A 55 -2.15 -1.82 10.39
C VAL A 55 -1.65 -3.04 11.16
N ASP A 56 -1.00 -2.83 12.30
CA ASP A 56 -0.44 -3.90 13.12
C ASP A 56 -1.55 -4.80 13.68
N SER A 57 -2.63 -4.21 14.20
CA SER A 57 -3.74 -4.97 14.78
C SER A 57 -4.45 -5.86 13.75
N THR A 58 -4.60 -5.39 12.51
CA THR A 58 -5.26 -6.16 11.45
C THR A 58 -4.32 -7.20 10.85
N ARG A 59 -3.00 -6.92 10.79
CA ARG A 59 -1.99 -7.91 10.37
C ARG A 59 -1.94 -9.08 11.35
N GLU A 60 -1.89 -8.78 12.66
CA GLU A 60 -1.85 -9.81 13.70
C GLU A 60 -3.10 -10.69 13.67
N ALA A 61 -4.27 -10.10 13.40
CA ALA A 61 -5.53 -10.84 13.29
C ALA A 61 -5.63 -11.69 12.00
N ALA A 62 -4.93 -11.29 10.93
CA ALA A 62 -4.83 -12.03 9.67
C ALA A 62 -3.81 -13.18 9.70
N GLU A 63 -3.07 -13.34 10.80
CA GLU A 63 -2.03 -14.37 10.96
C GLU A 63 -0.96 -14.37 9.84
N GLY A 64 -0.75 -13.21 9.21
CA GLY A 64 0.25 -13.02 8.16
C GLY A 64 -0.26 -13.19 6.72
N ASP A 65 -1.55 -13.50 6.51
CA ASP A 65 -2.14 -13.58 5.17
C ASP A 65 -2.52 -12.18 4.63
N PRO A 66 -1.98 -11.73 3.47
CA PRO A 66 -2.25 -10.39 2.95
C PRO A 66 -3.70 -10.14 2.48
N GLU A 67 -4.40 -11.17 1.99
CA GLU A 67 -5.81 -11.05 1.56
C GLU A 67 -6.70 -10.84 2.78
N ASP A 68 -6.58 -11.71 3.79
CA ASP A 68 -7.30 -11.59 5.06
C ASP A 68 -6.94 -10.27 5.76
N HIS A 69 -5.69 -9.82 5.65
CA HIS A 69 -5.25 -8.53 6.21
C HIS A 69 -6.00 -7.36 5.57
N ALA A 70 -6.17 -7.35 4.25
CA ALA A 70 -6.92 -6.32 3.56
C ALA A 70 -8.39 -6.30 3.98
N GLU A 71 -9.04 -7.46 4.08
CA GLU A 71 -10.43 -7.56 4.53
C GLU A 71 -10.60 -7.01 5.96
N LEU A 72 -9.75 -7.45 6.89
CA LEU A 72 -9.77 -6.98 8.28
C LEU A 72 -9.43 -5.49 8.40
N LEU A 73 -8.58 -4.97 7.52
CA LEU A 73 -8.28 -3.54 7.44
C LEU A 73 -9.52 -2.74 7.02
N VAL A 74 -10.25 -3.17 5.99
CA VAL A 74 -11.51 -2.56 5.60
C VAL A 74 -12.50 -2.59 6.76
N GLU A 75 -12.71 -3.74 7.40
CA GLU A 75 -13.61 -3.87 8.55
C GLU A 75 -13.26 -2.90 9.68
N ARG A 76 -11.96 -2.77 9.99
CA ARG A 76 -11.48 -1.87 11.03
C ARG A 76 -11.74 -0.40 10.69
N LEU A 77 -11.56 -0.02 9.42
CA LEU A 77 -11.78 1.34 8.92
C LEU A 77 -13.27 1.69 8.84
N LEU A 78 -14.16 0.74 8.55
CA LEU A 78 -15.62 0.93 8.61
C LEU A 78 -16.14 1.28 10.02
N GLY A 79 -15.35 0.99 11.05
CA GLY A 79 -15.62 1.41 12.43
C GLY A 79 -15.31 2.88 12.73
N LEU A 80 -14.63 3.59 11.81
CA LEU A 80 -14.23 4.99 11.96
C LEU A 80 -15.21 5.94 11.26
N ASP A 81 -15.05 7.24 11.49
CA ASP A 81 -15.72 8.26 10.68
C ASP A 81 -14.98 8.52 9.35
N PRO A 82 -15.65 9.05 8.32
CA PRO A 82 -15.04 9.25 7.00
C PRO A 82 -13.80 10.14 6.99
N ASP A 83 -13.71 11.15 7.87
CA ASP A 83 -12.54 12.04 7.90
C ASP A 83 -11.31 11.27 8.41
N SER A 84 -11.49 10.42 9.42
CA SER A 84 -10.44 9.51 9.93
C SER A 84 -9.98 8.48 8.88
N VAL A 85 -10.89 7.97 8.04
CA VAL A 85 -10.52 7.08 6.92
C VAL A 85 -9.67 7.82 5.89
N LEU A 86 -9.97 9.10 5.61
CA LEU A 86 -9.15 9.91 4.72
C LEU A 86 -7.78 10.24 5.33
N ASP A 87 -7.68 10.42 6.65
CA ASP A 87 -6.39 10.57 7.31
C ASP A 87 -5.54 9.29 7.24
N PHE A 88 -6.17 8.12 7.39
CA PHE A 88 -5.51 6.84 7.15
C PHE A 88 -5.00 6.75 5.71
N ALA A 89 -5.83 7.08 4.72
CA ALA A 89 -5.44 7.09 3.31
C ALA A 89 -4.23 8.02 3.05
N ARG A 90 -4.23 9.22 3.66
CA ARG A 90 -3.08 10.15 3.56
C ARG A 90 -1.81 9.56 4.13
N HIS A 91 -1.90 8.86 5.26
CA HIS A 91 -0.76 8.20 5.88
C HIS A 91 -0.23 7.04 5.02
N PHE A 92 -1.13 6.24 4.44
CA PHE A 92 -0.76 5.15 3.54
C PHE A 92 -0.05 5.70 2.29
N GLU A 93 -0.67 6.67 1.62
CA GLU A 93 -0.14 7.32 0.40
C GLU A 93 1.24 7.96 0.63
N ALA A 94 1.44 8.63 1.77
CA ALA A 94 2.73 9.22 2.12
C ALA A 94 3.85 8.17 2.21
N ARG A 95 3.53 6.96 2.70
CA ARG A 95 4.47 5.83 2.83
C ARG A 95 4.69 5.15 1.49
N TYR A 96 3.61 4.96 0.73
CA TYR A 96 3.67 4.42 -0.63
C TYR A 96 4.63 5.22 -1.52
N ASN A 97 4.52 6.55 -1.46
CA ASN A 97 5.41 7.46 -2.18
C ASN A 97 6.85 7.41 -1.65
N ARG A 98 7.04 7.32 -0.32
CA ARG A 98 8.37 7.24 0.29
C ARG A 98 9.10 5.94 -0.05
N ALA A 99 8.36 4.85 -0.30
CA ALA A 99 8.90 3.57 -0.70
C ALA A 99 9.27 3.49 -2.20
N TYR A 100 8.94 4.52 -3.00
CA TYR A 100 9.19 4.54 -4.44
C TYR A 100 10.65 4.86 -4.77
N THR A 101 11.55 3.90 -4.51
CA THR A 101 12.99 4.03 -4.71
C THR A 101 13.56 2.88 -5.54
N TRP A 102 14.64 3.14 -6.28
CA TRP A 102 15.36 2.10 -7.03
C TRP A 102 15.90 0.99 -6.13
N GLU A 103 16.35 1.32 -4.93
CA GLU A 103 16.90 0.32 -4.01
C GLU A 103 15.81 -0.61 -3.45
N LEU A 104 14.61 -0.09 -3.13
CA LEU A 104 13.49 -0.96 -2.76
C LEU A 104 12.97 -1.78 -3.93
N ARG A 105 12.99 -1.24 -5.16
CA ARG A 105 12.65 -2.01 -6.36
C ARG A 105 13.59 -3.21 -6.54
N GLY A 106 14.89 -3.03 -6.32
CA GLY A 106 15.84 -4.14 -6.35
C GLY A 106 15.61 -5.18 -5.26
N ALA A 107 15.32 -4.73 -4.03
CA ALA A 107 14.99 -5.66 -2.95
C ALA A 107 13.72 -6.47 -3.24
N ALA A 108 12.69 -5.83 -3.81
CA ALA A 108 11.49 -6.49 -4.31
C ALA A 108 11.84 -7.50 -5.40
N ALA A 109 12.71 -7.15 -6.36
CA ALA A 109 13.14 -8.05 -7.42
C ALA A 109 13.83 -9.31 -6.88
N VAL A 110 14.63 -9.20 -5.81
CA VAL A 110 15.23 -10.38 -5.15
C VAL A 110 14.18 -11.27 -4.50
N LEU A 111 13.19 -10.70 -3.82
CA LEU A 111 12.16 -11.47 -3.11
C LEU A 111 11.16 -12.13 -4.07
N LEU A 112 10.75 -11.41 -5.12
CA LEU A 112 9.71 -11.83 -6.07
C LEU A 112 10.26 -12.59 -7.29
N GLY A 113 11.58 -12.70 -7.45
CA GLY A 113 12.19 -13.22 -8.68
C GLY A 113 11.99 -12.29 -9.89
N GLY A 114 11.84 -10.99 -9.63
CA GLY A 114 11.58 -9.93 -10.62
C GLY A 114 10.54 -8.93 -10.11
N ALA A 115 10.74 -7.63 -10.38
CA ALA A 115 9.82 -6.57 -9.95
C ALA A 115 9.53 -5.59 -11.09
N GLY A 116 8.64 -6.00 -11.99
CA GLY A 116 7.98 -5.11 -12.94
C GLY A 116 7.19 -4.01 -12.22
N ASP A 117 6.69 -3.01 -12.96
CA ASP A 117 6.05 -1.84 -12.33
C ASP A 117 4.85 -2.21 -11.44
N ASP A 118 3.90 -3.03 -11.92
CA ASP A 118 2.74 -3.44 -11.12
C ASP A 118 3.16 -4.28 -9.89
N ALA A 119 4.07 -5.23 -10.07
CA ALA A 119 4.58 -6.06 -8.97
C ALA A 119 5.29 -5.21 -7.89
N PHE A 120 6.01 -4.17 -8.30
CA PHE A 120 6.65 -3.26 -7.36
C PHE A 120 5.63 -2.38 -6.62
N ASP A 121 4.56 -1.96 -7.29
CA ASP A 121 3.46 -1.22 -6.68
C ASP A 121 2.76 -2.06 -5.60
N TYR A 122 2.44 -3.32 -5.91
CA TYR A 122 1.84 -4.26 -4.96
C TYR A 122 2.77 -4.58 -3.79
N PHE A 123 4.06 -4.78 -4.06
CA PHE A 123 5.07 -4.99 -3.03
C PHE A 123 5.17 -3.82 -2.05
N ARG A 124 5.07 -2.57 -2.53
CA ARG A 124 5.08 -1.40 -1.65
C ARG A 124 3.87 -1.38 -0.72
N CYS A 125 2.69 -1.76 -1.22
CA CYS A 125 1.49 -1.89 -0.39
C CYS A 125 1.65 -3.01 0.65
N TRP A 126 2.14 -4.19 0.24
CA TRP A 126 2.45 -5.30 1.15
C TRP A 126 3.46 -4.90 2.22
N LEU A 127 4.52 -4.19 1.84
CA LEU A 127 5.58 -3.72 2.74
C LEU A 127 5.03 -2.75 3.81
N ILE A 128 4.03 -1.92 3.46
CA ILE A 128 3.31 -1.10 4.45
C ILE A 128 2.49 -2.01 5.39
N GLY A 129 1.84 -3.05 4.86
CA GLY A 129 1.10 -4.06 5.63
C GLY A 129 1.96 -4.81 6.66
N GLN A 130 3.25 -5.02 6.37
CA GLN A 130 4.22 -5.62 7.31
C GLN A 130 4.46 -4.79 8.58
N GLY A 131 3.92 -3.57 8.65
CA GLY A 131 3.96 -2.73 9.85
C GLY A 131 5.21 -1.88 9.95
N ARG A 132 5.28 -1.10 11.03
CA ARG A 132 6.24 0.01 11.15
C ARG A 132 7.69 -0.45 11.11
N GLU A 133 8.03 -1.48 11.88
CA GLU A 133 9.42 -1.91 12.02
C GLU A 133 10.00 -2.40 10.69
N VAL A 134 9.26 -3.25 9.98
CA VAL A 134 9.68 -3.80 8.69
C VAL A 134 9.74 -2.69 7.64
N PHE A 135 8.70 -1.85 7.54
CA PHE A 135 8.64 -0.76 6.57
C PHE A 135 9.76 0.26 6.77
N GLU A 136 9.94 0.78 7.99
CA GLU A 136 10.98 1.78 8.28
C GLU A 136 12.38 1.19 8.10
N GLY A 137 12.57 -0.07 8.51
CA GLY A 137 13.83 -0.78 8.30
C GLY A 137 14.18 -0.97 6.83
N ALA A 138 13.20 -1.38 6.01
CA ALA A 138 13.37 -1.60 4.58
C ALA A 138 13.62 -0.30 3.80
N VAL A 139 12.90 0.78 4.12
CA VAL A 139 13.14 2.10 3.50
C VAL A 139 14.54 2.63 3.84
N HIS A 140 15.04 2.34 5.05
CA HIS A 140 16.38 2.79 5.46
C HIS A 140 17.51 1.93 4.87
N GLU A 141 17.36 0.60 4.92
CA GLU A 141 18.35 -0.39 4.47
C GLU A 141 17.57 -1.56 3.83
N PRO A 142 17.30 -1.56 2.50
CA PRO A 142 16.49 -2.61 1.88
C PRO A 142 17.05 -4.03 2.08
N ASP A 143 18.38 -4.19 2.11
CA ASP A 143 19.04 -5.48 2.42
C ASP A 143 18.75 -6.00 3.85
N ALA A 144 18.25 -5.14 4.75
CA ALA A 144 17.81 -5.55 6.08
C ALA A 144 16.52 -6.36 6.07
N LEU A 145 15.74 -6.37 4.98
CA LEU A 145 14.59 -7.28 4.82
C LEU A 145 15.00 -8.75 5.04
N ALA A 146 16.25 -9.11 4.72
CA ALA A 146 16.81 -10.43 4.98
C ALA A 146 16.82 -10.84 6.46
N ARG A 147 16.73 -9.89 7.41
CA ARG A 147 16.63 -10.17 8.85
C ARG A 147 15.30 -9.73 9.47
N LEU A 148 14.58 -8.81 8.82
CA LEU A 148 13.31 -8.29 9.30
C LEU A 148 12.14 -9.22 8.96
N LEU A 149 12.27 -9.98 7.87
CA LEU A 149 11.29 -10.98 7.48
C LEU A 149 11.61 -12.33 8.15
N ASP A 150 10.60 -12.93 8.76
CA ASP A 150 10.68 -14.28 9.33
C ASP A 150 10.66 -15.35 8.23
N GLY A 151 9.94 -15.09 7.14
CA GLY A 151 9.83 -15.91 5.94
C GLY A 151 9.41 -15.05 4.75
N PHE A 152 9.35 -15.67 3.58
CA PHE A 152 8.75 -15.10 2.39
C PHE A 152 8.20 -16.25 1.55
N ASP A 153 6.88 -16.33 1.43
CA ASP A 153 6.16 -17.31 0.61
C ASP A 153 5.79 -16.65 -0.72
N GLU A 154 6.43 -17.10 -1.81
CA GLU A 154 6.25 -16.53 -3.15
C GLU A 154 4.81 -16.62 -3.69
N GLU A 155 3.96 -17.46 -3.11
CA GLU A 155 2.55 -17.59 -3.53
C GLU A 155 1.63 -16.51 -2.94
N ILE A 156 1.99 -15.94 -1.79
CA ILE A 156 1.13 -15.01 -1.03
C ILE A 156 1.84 -13.71 -0.66
N ASP A 157 3.13 -13.74 -0.35
CA ASP A 157 3.87 -12.57 0.13
C ASP A 157 4.29 -11.65 -1.01
N GLY A 158 4.29 -10.35 -0.74
CA GLY A 158 4.69 -9.32 -1.67
C GLY A 158 3.57 -8.87 -2.63
N ASP A 159 2.42 -9.53 -2.63
CA ASP A 159 1.19 -8.97 -3.19
C ASP A 159 0.38 -8.29 -2.08
N GLY A 160 0.21 -6.98 -2.20
CA GLY A 160 -0.55 -6.16 -1.28
C GLY A 160 -1.54 -5.25 -1.98
N GLU A 161 -1.94 -5.60 -3.21
CA GLU A 161 -2.84 -4.76 -4.00
C GLU A 161 -4.09 -4.34 -3.19
N GLU A 162 -4.78 -5.29 -2.57
CA GLU A 162 -6.02 -5.05 -1.82
C GLU A 162 -5.81 -4.18 -0.56
N LEU A 163 -4.64 -4.24 0.08
CA LEU A 163 -4.29 -3.34 1.17
C LEU A 163 -4.26 -1.87 0.72
N GLY A 164 -3.81 -1.63 -0.52
CA GLY A 164 -3.81 -0.31 -1.13
C GLY A 164 -5.21 0.26 -1.38
N TYR A 165 -6.20 -0.61 -1.59
CA TYR A 165 -7.60 -0.22 -1.81
C TYR A 165 -8.43 -0.06 -0.54
N ALA A 166 -7.96 -0.57 0.60
CA ALA A 166 -8.78 -0.73 1.81
C ALA A 166 -9.43 0.59 2.27
N ALA A 167 -8.69 1.71 2.20
CA ALA A 167 -9.20 3.02 2.63
C ALA A 167 -10.26 3.58 1.67
N ASP A 168 -10.04 3.45 0.36
CA ASP A 168 -10.99 3.89 -0.66
C ASP A 168 -12.28 3.07 -0.59
N GLU A 169 -12.16 1.76 -0.40
CA GLU A 169 -13.30 0.87 -0.21
C GLU A 169 -14.10 1.22 1.06
N ALA A 170 -13.43 1.39 2.20
CA ALA A 170 -14.10 1.77 3.44
C ALA A 170 -14.81 3.13 3.29
N TYR A 171 -14.18 4.11 2.65
CA TYR A 171 -14.79 5.43 2.42
C TYR A 171 -16.01 5.36 1.51
N GLU A 172 -15.93 4.60 0.41
CA GLU A 172 -17.07 4.39 -0.50
C GLU A 172 -18.23 3.72 0.22
N GLN A 173 -17.97 2.71 1.04
CA GLN A 173 -19.01 2.03 1.81
C GLN A 173 -19.66 2.94 2.87
N LEU A 174 -18.90 3.79 3.54
CA LEU A 174 -19.41 4.71 4.56
C LEU A 174 -20.22 5.87 3.97
N THR A 175 -19.82 6.38 2.81
CA THR A 175 -20.35 7.62 2.24
C THR A 175 -21.26 7.41 1.02
N GLY A 176 -21.10 6.28 0.34
CA GLY A 176 -21.72 5.99 -0.96
C GLY A 176 -21.10 6.76 -2.13
N THR A 177 -19.89 7.31 -1.96
CA THR A 177 -19.17 8.09 -2.98
C THR A 177 -17.69 7.78 -2.97
N ASP A 178 -17.03 7.93 -4.12
CA ASP A 178 -15.58 7.80 -4.24
C ASP A 178 -14.84 8.75 -3.29
N ALA A 179 -13.67 8.31 -2.79
CA ALA A 179 -12.79 9.14 -1.98
C ALA A 179 -12.36 10.41 -2.75
N PRO A 180 -12.37 11.59 -2.10
CA PRO A 180 -11.89 12.82 -2.72
C PRO A 180 -10.38 12.78 -2.95
N ASP A 181 -9.87 13.78 -3.65
CA ASP A 181 -8.43 14.01 -3.72
C ASP A 181 -7.84 14.29 -2.32
N LEU A 182 -6.75 13.59 -1.99
CA LEU A 182 -6.13 13.68 -0.67
C LEU A 182 -5.28 14.95 -0.49
N GLY A 183 -5.03 15.71 -1.56
CA GLY A 183 -4.17 16.88 -1.55
C GLY A 183 -2.67 16.55 -1.44
N ILE A 184 -2.29 15.31 -1.74
CA ILE A 184 -0.91 14.83 -1.72
C ILE A 184 -0.32 15.02 -3.13
N ALA A 185 0.96 15.40 -3.20
CA ALA A 185 1.64 15.51 -4.48
C ALA A 185 1.69 14.14 -5.16
N PRO A 186 1.46 14.07 -6.49
CA PRO A 186 1.54 12.80 -7.19
C PRO A 186 2.95 12.22 -7.08
N GLN A 187 3.04 10.89 -7.11
CA GLN A 187 4.33 10.20 -7.19
C GLN A 187 5.14 10.70 -8.40
N PRO A 188 6.48 10.78 -8.31
CA PRO A 188 7.32 11.12 -9.44
C PRO A 188 7.21 10.05 -10.54
N PRO A 189 7.56 10.37 -11.81
CA PRO A 189 7.45 9.42 -12.91
C PRO A 189 8.48 8.28 -12.85
N GLU A 190 9.53 8.43 -12.04
CA GLU A 190 10.57 7.43 -11.86
C GLU A 190 10.89 7.28 -10.36
N PRO A 191 11.32 6.09 -9.91
CA PRO A 191 11.75 5.90 -8.53
C PRO A 191 12.92 6.82 -8.16
N ASP A 192 12.96 7.25 -6.91
CA ASP A 192 14.07 8.02 -6.37
C ASP A 192 15.34 7.17 -6.24
N GLY A 193 16.50 7.81 -6.34
CA GLY A 193 17.81 7.17 -6.20
C GLY A 193 18.56 6.99 -7.51
N VAL A 194 19.50 6.04 -7.55
CA VAL A 194 20.33 5.76 -8.72
C VAL A 194 19.72 4.59 -9.50
N PRO A 195 19.25 4.80 -10.74
CA PRO A 195 18.73 3.71 -11.57
C PRO A 195 19.77 2.61 -11.79
N PHE A 196 19.30 1.37 -11.78
CA PHE A 196 20.06 0.19 -12.20
C PHE A 196 19.09 -0.85 -12.78
N ASP A 197 19.65 -1.88 -13.40
CA ASP A 197 18.86 -2.94 -14.01
C ASP A 197 18.42 -3.95 -12.94
N PRO A 198 17.12 -4.03 -12.59
CA PRO A 198 16.63 -5.00 -11.60
C PRO A 198 16.64 -6.43 -12.13
N ASP A 199 16.91 -6.66 -13.43
CA ASP A 199 17.04 -8.00 -14.01
C ASP A 199 18.50 -8.52 -14.00
N ASP A 200 19.47 -7.67 -13.60
CA ASP A 200 20.88 -8.10 -13.43
C ASP A 200 21.08 -8.75 -12.06
N GLU A 201 20.95 -10.07 -12.02
CA GLU A 201 21.17 -10.91 -10.82
C GLU A 201 22.53 -10.66 -10.15
N ALA A 202 23.60 -10.41 -10.92
CA ALA A 202 24.93 -10.16 -10.35
C ALA A 202 24.99 -8.78 -9.68
N GLU A 203 24.29 -7.79 -10.22
CA GLU A 203 24.12 -6.50 -9.58
C GLU A 203 23.26 -6.59 -8.32
N LEU A 204 22.15 -7.34 -8.36
CA LEU A 204 21.30 -7.61 -7.19
C LEU A 204 22.10 -8.30 -6.06
N ALA A 205 22.84 -9.37 -6.37
CA ALA A 205 23.68 -10.08 -5.41
C ALA A 205 24.75 -9.18 -4.76
N ARG A 206 25.26 -8.20 -5.51
CA ARG A 206 26.26 -7.23 -5.01
C ARG A 206 25.63 -6.16 -4.13
N ARG A 207 24.42 -5.69 -4.46
CA ARG A 207 23.71 -4.62 -3.74
C ARG A 207 23.00 -5.13 -2.48
N PHE A 208 22.41 -6.31 -2.56
CA PHE A 208 21.61 -6.92 -1.51
C PHE A 208 22.19 -8.28 -1.09
N PRO A 209 23.44 -8.33 -0.58
CA PRO A 209 24.12 -9.59 -0.31
C PRO A 209 23.42 -10.47 0.72
N ARG A 210 22.70 -9.89 1.69
CA ARG A 210 21.98 -10.67 2.72
C ARG A 210 20.66 -11.21 2.17
N LEU A 211 19.90 -10.37 1.45
CA LEU A 211 18.66 -10.81 0.80
C LEU A 211 18.97 -11.90 -0.23
N TRP A 212 19.98 -11.67 -1.06
CA TRP A 212 20.41 -12.63 -2.07
C TRP A 212 20.83 -13.96 -1.45
N GLN A 213 21.60 -13.95 -0.36
CA GLN A 213 21.99 -15.17 0.32
C GLN A 213 20.79 -15.96 0.87
N ARG A 214 19.72 -15.27 1.28
CA ARG A 214 18.57 -15.89 1.94
C ARG A 214 17.48 -16.31 0.95
N PHE A 215 17.25 -15.52 -0.09
CA PHE A 215 16.11 -15.64 -1.01
C PHE A 215 16.50 -15.67 -2.50
N GLY A 216 17.75 -15.34 -2.86
CA GLY A 216 18.18 -15.08 -4.24
C GLY A 216 18.43 -16.30 -5.15
N GLY A 217 17.96 -17.50 -4.79
CA GLY A 217 18.12 -18.71 -5.61
C GLY A 217 19.49 -19.41 -5.55
#